data_AF-A0A4Q5Z1L5-F1
#
_entry.id   AF-A0A4Q5Z1L5-F1
#
_cell.length_a   1.000
_cell.length_b   1.000
_cell.length_c   1.000
_cell.angle_alpha   90.00
_cell.angle_beta   90.00
_cell.angle_gamma   90.00
#
_symmetry.space_group_name_H-M   'P 1'
#
loop_
_entity.id
_entity.type
_entity.pdbx_description
1 polymer ?
#
loop_
_entity_poly.entity_id
_entity_poly.type
_entity_poly.pdbx_seq_one_letter_code
_entity_poly.pdbx_strand_id
1 'polypeptide(L)' 'MKIFVALFILGFNLSSFSQKIKPDTISIIGVGDIMLGTSYPKGYLPPNDGRNNLLAVEKILQNATLSFGNHEGTLFD' A
#
# COMPACT_ATOMS: atom_id res chain seq x y z
N MET A 1 -21.48 -33.94 26.19
CA MET A 1 -21.83 -33.80 24.75
C MET A 1 -22.67 -32.55 24.47
N LYS A 2 -23.81 -32.34 25.15
CA LYS A 2 -24.71 -31.18 24.91
C LYS A 2 -24.04 -29.79 25.05
N ILE A 3 -23.14 -29.62 26.03
CA ILE A 3 -22.43 -28.33 26.25
C ILE A 3 -21.46 -27.99 25.10
N PHE A 4 -20.79 -28.99 24.52
CA PHE A 4 -19.89 -28.81 23.40
C PHE A 4 -20.64 -28.45 22.11
N VAL A 5 -21.81 -29.06 21.90
CA VAL A 5 -22.69 -28.73 20.78
C VAL A 5 -23.21 -27.29 20.91
N ALA A 6 -23.60 -26.88 22.12
CA ALA A 6 -24.04 -25.50 22.37
C ALA A 6 -22.93 -24.47 22.13
N LEU A 7 -21.70 -24.75 22.59
CA LEU A 7 -20.53 -23.90 22.36
C LEU A 7 -20.15 -23.81 20.88
N PHE A 8 -20.25 -24.92 20.15
CA PHE A 8 -20.01 -24.97 18.71
C PHE A 8 -21.04 -24.13 17.94
N ILE A 9 -22.34 -24.29 18.26
CA ILE A 9 -23.41 -23.49 17.67
C ILE A 9 -23.21 -22.01 17.99
N LEU A 10 -22.86 -21.67 19.24
CA LEU A 10 -22.62 -20.28 19.64
C LEU A 10 -21.45 -19.66 18.85
N GLY A 11 -20.31 -20.35 18.78
CA GLY A 11 -19.13 -19.89 18.03
C GLY A 11 -19.39 -19.73 16.53
N PHE A 12 -20.19 -20.62 15.94
CA PHE A 12 -20.57 -20.54 14.53
C PHE A 12 -21.43 -19.29 14.24
N ASN A 13 -22.42 -19.01 15.08
CA ASN A 13 -23.29 -17.84 14.91
C ASN A 13 -22.52 -16.51 15.05
N LEU A 14 -21.52 -16.45 15.94
CA LEU A 14 -20.65 -15.28 16.09
C LEU A 14 -19.83 -15.00 14.82
N SER A 15 -19.30 -16.04 14.17
CA SER A 15 -18.55 -15.88 12.91
C SER A 15 -19.43 -15.42 11.74
N SER A 16 -20.70 -15.86 11.68
CA SER A 16 -21.63 -15.45 10.62
C SER A 16 -22.08 -14.00 10.73
N PHE A 17 -22.05 -13.39 11.93
CA PHE A 17 -22.47 -12.01 12.16
C PHE A 17 -21.36 -10.96 11.99
N SER A 18 -20.11 -11.39 11.83
CA SER A 18 -18.96 -10.50 11.61
C SER A 18 -18.90 -10.05 10.14
N GLN A 19 -19.87 -9.26 9.69
CA GLN A 19 -19.81 -8.65 8.35
C GLN A 19 -18.86 -7.45 8.39
N LYS A 20 -17.68 -7.60 7.77
CA LYS A 20 -16.72 -6.51 7.62
C LYS A 20 -17.33 -5.40 6.76
N ILE A 21 -17.55 -4.22 7.34
CA ILE A 21 -18.02 -3.04 6.61
C ILE A 21 -16.97 -2.73 5.55
N LYS A 22 -17.37 -2.81 4.28
CA LYS A 22 -16.52 -2.36 3.17
C LYS A 22 -16.62 -0.84 3.09
N PRO A 23 -15.50 -0.12 2.90
CA PRO A 23 -15.55 1.29 2.56
C PRO A 23 -16.44 1.49 1.32
N ASP A 24 -17.26 2.54 1.31
CA ASP A 24 -18.09 2.93 0.17
C ASP A 24 -17.35 3.88 -0.80
N THR A 25 -16.20 4.38 -0.37
CA THR A 25 -15.38 5.38 -1.07
C THR A 25 -13.94 4.88 -1.23
N ILE A 26 -13.31 5.25 -2.35
CA ILE A 26 -11.89 5.02 -2.63
C ILE A 26 -11.22 6.39 -2.68
N SER A 27 -10.15 6.58 -1.90
CA SER A 27 -9.28 7.76 -2.01
C SER A 27 -8.15 7.49 -3.00
N ILE A 28 -7.87 8.45 -3.88
CA ILE A 28 -6.87 8.33 -4.94
C ILE A 28 -5.90 9.50 -4.85
N ILE A 29 -4.59 9.19 -4.91
CA ILE A 29 -3.55 10.18 -5.16
C ILE A 29 -2.96 9.93 -6.55
N GLY A 30 -3.15 10.89 -7.45
CA GLY A 30 -2.48 10.92 -8.75
C GLY A 30 -1.33 11.91 -8.71
N VAL A 31 -0.12 11.46 -9.04
CA VAL A 31 1.01 12.35 -9.36
C VAL A 31 1.24 12.36 -10.86
N GLY A 32 1.91 13.40 -11.35
CA GLY A 32 2.29 13.49 -12.76
C GLY A 32 3.49 12.58 -13.07
N ASP A 33 4.40 13.12 -13.87
CA ASP A 33 5.59 12.41 -14.29
C ASP A 33 6.58 12.21 -13.12
N ILE A 34 7.11 11.00 -13.05
CA ILE A 34 8.09 10.53 -12.09
C ILE A 34 9.35 10.24 -12.88
N MET A 35 10.33 11.14 -12.78
CA MET A 35 11.68 10.94 -13.26
C MET A 35 12.60 10.76 -12.05
N LEU A 36 12.93 9.52 -11.71
CA LEU A 36 13.85 9.22 -10.62
C LEU A 36 15.27 9.64 -11.05
N GLY A 37 15.75 10.74 -10.48
CA GLY A 37 17.04 11.33 -10.84
C GLY A 37 18.25 10.53 -10.35
N THR A 38 19.44 10.97 -10.79
CA THR A 38 20.73 10.43 -10.37
C THR A 38 21.30 11.24 -9.20
N SER A 39 22.22 10.66 -8.42
CA SER A 39 22.97 11.40 -7.40
C SER A 39 24.05 12.27 -8.07
N TYR A 40 23.66 13.41 -8.61
CA TYR A 40 24.63 14.42 -9.05
C TYR A 40 24.95 15.42 -7.92
N PRO A 41 26.24 15.72 -7.62
CA PRO A 41 27.43 15.12 -8.20
C PRO A 41 27.93 13.86 -7.47
N LYS A 42 28.37 12.88 -8.29
CA LYS A 42 29.01 11.56 -8.09
C LYS A 42 28.15 10.36 -7.60
N GLY A 43 28.27 9.30 -8.42
CA GLY A 43 27.53 8.03 -8.38
C GLY A 43 26.41 8.08 -9.43
N TYR A 44 26.54 7.34 -10.55
CA TYR A 44 25.53 7.36 -11.64
C TYR A 44 24.13 6.98 -11.15
N LEU A 45 24.06 6.21 -10.06
CA LEU A 45 22.83 5.76 -9.44
C LEU A 45 22.79 6.18 -7.96
N PRO A 46 21.61 6.56 -7.45
CA PRO A 46 21.42 6.84 -6.03
C PRO A 46 21.81 5.64 -5.15
N PRO A 47 22.33 5.87 -3.93
CA PRO A 47 22.70 4.81 -3.01
C PRO A 47 21.49 3.93 -2.65
N ASN A 48 21.74 2.70 -2.20
CA ASN A 48 20.70 1.72 -1.87
C ASN A 48 19.72 1.45 -3.03
N ASP A 49 20.24 1.41 -4.26
CA ASP A 49 19.47 1.13 -5.48
C ASP A 49 18.24 2.06 -5.65
N GLY A 50 18.35 3.32 -5.21
CA GLY A 50 17.27 4.30 -5.31
C GLY A 50 16.05 4.04 -4.42
N ARG A 51 16.09 3.04 -3.51
CA ARG A 51 14.96 2.73 -2.59
C ARG A 51 14.52 3.92 -1.75
N ASN A 52 15.44 4.87 -1.53
CA ASN A 52 15.20 6.02 -0.67
C ASN A 52 14.67 7.26 -1.44
N ASN A 53 14.52 7.19 -2.76
CA ASN A 53 14.19 8.35 -3.60
C ASN A 53 12.85 9.02 -3.24
N LEU A 54 11.89 8.24 -2.75
CA LEU A 54 10.54 8.71 -2.45
C LEU A 54 10.26 8.88 -0.95
N LEU A 55 11.26 8.71 -0.06
CA LEU A 55 11.05 8.77 1.40
C LEU A 55 10.40 10.08 1.86
N ALA A 56 10.74 11.19 1.21
CA ALA A 56 10.18 12.50 1.54
C ALA A 56 8.67 12.60 1.32
N VAL A 57 8.12 11.82 0.38
CA VAL A 57 6.69 11.83 0.00
C VAL A 57 5.97 10.52 0.33
N GLU A 58 6.68 9.52 0.86
CA GLU A 58 6.15 8.18 1.16
C GLU A 58 4.85 8.23 1.96
N LYS A 59 4.84 8.98 3.07
CA LYS A 59 3.66 9.11 3.93
C LYS A 59 2.47 9.75 3.21
N ILE A 60 2.73 10.65 2.26
CA ILE A 60 1.68 11.28 1.46
C ILE A 60 1.13 10.25 0.47
N LEU A 61 2.00 9.59 -0.30
CA LEU A 61 1.61 8.60 -1.30
C LEU A 61 0.95 7.35 -0.68
N GLN A 62 1.22 7.02 0.58
CA GLN A 62 0.55 5.93 1.30
C GLN A 62 -0.79 6.34 1.93
N ASN A 63 -1.14 7.64 1.94
CA ASN A 63 -2.39 8.14 2.51
C ASN A 63 -3.55 8.12 1.50
N ALA A 64 -3.68 7.02 0.76
CA ALA A 64 -4.76 6.79 -0.17
C ALA A 64 -5.05 5.29 -0.30
N THR A 65 -6.25 4.97 -0.78
CA THR A 65 -6.58 3.59 -1.16
C THR A 65 -5.77 3.16 -2.39
N LEU A 66 -5.53 4.09 -3.32
CA LEU A 66 -4.69 3.88 -4.50
C LEU A 66 -3.86 5.13 -4.79
N SER A 67 -2.58 4.93 -5.06
CA SER A 67 -1.70 5.98 -5.58
C SER A 67 -1.08 5.54 -6.89
N PHE A 68 -1.02 6.44 -7.88
CA PHE A 68 -0.40 6.17 -9.17
C PHE A 68 0.32 7.42 -9.71
N GLY A 69 1.24 7.18 -10.63
CA GLY A 69 1.96 8.22 -11.37
C GLY A 69 2.53 7.68 -12.68
N ASN A 70 3.01 8.57 -13.53
CA ASN A 70 3.59 8.22 -14.82
C ASN A 70 5.12 8.09 -14.66
N HIS A 71 5.72 6.93 -14.90
CA HIS A 71 7.17 6.78 -14.79
C HIS A 71 7.83 7.12 -16.14
N GLU A 72 8.48 8.28 -16.22
CA GLU A 72 9.12 8.81 -17.43
C GLU A 72 10.65 8.59 -17.45
N GLY A 73 11.23 8.09 -16.35
CA GLY A 73 12.65 7.77 -16.27
C GLY A 73 13.02 6.47 -17.00
N THR A 74 14.24 6.40 -17.53
CA THR A 74 14.78 5.14 -18.05
C THR A 74 15.14 4.20 -16.90
N LEU A 75 14.74 2.93 -17.00
CA LEU A 75 15.22 1.87 -16.12
C LEU A 75 16.52 1.33 -16.70
N PHE A 76 17.64 1.54 -15.99
CA PHE A 76 18.94 0.96 -16.32
C PHE A 76 19.23 -0.19 -15.34
N ASP A 77 19.86 -1.25 -15.85
CA ASP A 77 20.46 -2.35 -15.07
C ASP A 77 21.92 -2.01 -14.76
#